data_AF-A0A1B9PKB9-F1
#
_entry.id   AF-A0A1B9PKB9-F1
#
_cell.length_a   1.000
_cell.length_b   1.000
_cell.length_c   1.000
_cell.angle_alpha   90.00
_cell.angle_beta   90.00
_cell.angle_gamma   90.00
#
_symmetry.space_group_name_H-M   'P 1'
#
loop_
_entity.id
_entity.type
_entity.pdbx_description
1 polymer ?
#
loop_
_entity_poly.entity_id
_entity_poly.type
_entity_poly.pdbx_seq_one_letter_code
_entity_poly.pdbx_strand_id
1 'polypeptide(L)'
;MKKQWTRRSVAAIAMVTTLLLSSHSFADSEKNERVDPRNEAYAKEHAEQYKSWRSTSDSVQIEDALAGDPNMVIMWAGYGFAKDYNKARGHFYAIDDVRETLRTAGPTDANSGPMPMACWSCKSPDVGRVIEEQGEDGYFSGKWARLGSEIQNPIGCADCHDTRSEEFKNGEPALAITKPHVERAMDAINKPFDDQSRLDQQASVCGQCHVEYYFTGKTKAVKFPWDKGTTVDEMEEYYDEIGFSDWTHKVSKAPMLKAQHPGYETWREGIHGKNKVTCVDCHMPKVTNEDGTVYTDHKVGNPFDRFEDTCANCHTQSKEMLQGVVASRKAQVLKMKLTAERQIVAAHFEAGAAWDAGATKEEMEPILLDIRHAQWRWDYAIASHGIHMHAPEIALEVLGTAVDKAADARTKLIRLLAKKGITDPIVIPDISTKAAAQKALGMDMEGMEAEKKHFLETLAPKWDEQAKEREAKDYPPIQ
;
A
#
# COMPACT_ATOMS: atom_id res chain seq x y z
N MET A 1 -27.38 28.58 64.65
CA MET A 1 -27.04 28.31 66.07
C MET A 1 -25.71 27.57 66.14
N LYS A 2 -24.76 28.11 66.91
CA LYS A 2 -23.62 27.49 67.64
C LYS A 2 -22.78 26.41 66.93
N LYS A 3 -21.52 26.74 66.59
CA LYS A 3 -20.23 26.44 67.30
C LYS A 3 -19.63 25.09 66.88
N GLN A 4 -18.49 25.08 66.16
CA GLN A 4 -17.10 25.15 66.66
C GLN A 4 -16.69 23.96 67.53
N TRP A 5 -15.73 23.16 67.06
CA TRP A 5 -14.45 22.76 67.72
C TRP A 5 -13.84 21.55 66.99
N THR A 6 -12.74 21.67 66.25
CA THR A 6 -11.30 21.81 66.58
C THR A 6 -10.51 20.49 66.51
N ARG A 7 -9.41 20.63 65.77
CA ARG A 7 -8.24 19.77 65.60
C ARG A 7 -7.63 19.25 66.92
N ARG A 8 -6.92 18.11 66.79
CA ARG A 8 -5.57 17.72 67.29
C ARG A 8 -5.58 16.21 67.58
N SER A 9 -4.58 15.36 67.36
CA SER A 9 -3.24 15.37 66.76
C SER A 9 -2.78 13.89 66.70
N VAL A 10 -2.01 13.53 65.67
CA VAL A 10 -0.81 12.65 65.66
C VAL A 10 -0.78 11.39 66.56
N ALA A 11 -0.69 10.20 65.94
CA ALA A 11 0.52 9.36 65.96
C ALA A 11 0.31 7.98 65.27
N ALA A 12 1.21 7.69 64.33
CA ALA A 12 1.73 6.41 63.80
C ALA A 12 1.06 5.07 64.16
N ILE A 13 0.94 4.17 63.16
CA ILE A 13 1.70 2.90 63.04
C ILE A 13 1.23 2.09 61.81
N ALA A 14 2.21 1.52 61.08
CA ALA A 14 2.19 0.40 60.12
C ALA A 14 1.38 0.56 58.81
N MET A 15 2.04 0.77 57.67
CA MET A 15 2.49 -0.29 56.73
C MET A 15 1.40 -1.32 56.39
N VAL A 16 0.84 -1.20 55.19
CA VAL A 16 0.75 -2.23 54.13
C VAL A 16 0.12 -1.51 52.92
N THR A 17 0.95 -0.95 52.05
CA THR A 17 0.55 -0.62 50.68
C THR A 17 0.68 -1.90 49.87
N THR A 18 -0.44 -2.58 49.65
CA THR A 18 -0.55 -3.65 48.68
C THR A 18 -0.46 -3.03 47.29
N LEU A 19 0.75 -2.97 46.72
CA LEU A 19 0.91 -2.88 45.28
C LEU A 19 0.27 -4.12 44.68
N LEU A 20 -0.86 -3.95 43.99
CA LEU A 20 -1.31 -4.88 42.97
C LEU A 20 -0.32 -4.79 41.80
N LEU A 21 0.82 -5.47 41.95
CA LEU A 21 1.61 -5.94 40.82
C LEU A 21 0.79 -7.06 40.18
N SER A 22 0.04 -6.72 39.14
CA SER A 22 -0.36 -7.71 38.14
C SER A 22 0.94 -8.28 37.57
N SER A 23 1.19 -9.55 37.88
CA SER A 23 2.30 -10.34 37.36
C SER A 23 2.16 -10.48 35.84
N HIS A 24 2.69 -9.52 35.09
CA HIS A 24 3.14 -9.75 33.72
C HIS A 24 4.48 -10.46 33.83
N SER A 25 4.43 -11.76 34.04
CA SER A 25 5.58 -12.64 33.81
C SER A 25 5.52 -13.08 32.36
N PHE A 26 5.90 -12.18 31.46
CA PHE A 26 6.26 -12.53 30.09
C PHE A 26 7.77 -12.33 29.95
N ALA A 27 8.44 -13.44 29.65
CA ALA A 27 9.76 -13.59 29.06
C ALA A 27 10.58 -12.29 28.87
N ASP A 28 11.36 -11.92 29.89
CA ASP A 28 12.35 -10.82 29.79
C ASP A 28 13.66 -11.28 29.11
N SER A 29 13.77 -12.56 28.70
CA SER A 29 14.98 -13.12 28.08
C SER A 29 14.95 -13.17 26.54
N GLU A 30 13.79 -13.11 25.90
CA GLU A 30 13.67 -13.18 24.41
C GLU A 30 13.76 -11.80 23.74
N LYS A 31 13.57 -10.71 24.48
CA LYS A 31 13.64 -9.32 23.97
C LYS A 31 15.06 -8.79 23.69
N ASN A 32 16.11 -9.56 23.95
CA ASN A 32 17.50 -9.13 23.75
C ASN A 32 18.11 -9.57 22.40
N GLU A 33 17.42 -10.42 21.62
CA GLU A 33 17.89 -10.81 20.30
C GLU A 33 17.42 -9.79 19.25
N ARG A 34 18.37 -9.23 18.49
CA ARG A 34 18.08 -8.28 17.41
C ARG A 34 17.47 -9.04 16.23
N VAL A 35 16.40 -8.52 15.64
CA VAL A 35 15.83 -9.07 14.41
C VAL A 35 16.89 -9.07 13.31
N ASP A 36 17.08 -10.22 12.64
CA ASP A 36 17.94 -10.33 11.45
C ASP A 36 17.11 -10.11 10.18
N PRO A 37 17.28 -8.97 9.47
CA PRO A 37 16.55 -8.65 8.26
C PRO A 37 17.06 -9.42 7.04
N ARG A 38 18.21 -10.09 7.14
CA ARG A 38 18.83 -10.81 6.02
C ARG A 38 18.13 -12.14 5.83
N ASN A 39 17.38 -12.28 4.75
CA ASN A 39 16.56 -13.48 4.50
C ASN A 39 17.40 -14.76 4.45
N GLU A 40 18.65 -14.67 3.98
CA GLU A 40 19.63 -15.75 3.94
C GLU A 40 19.97 -16.32 5.32
N ALA A 41 19.79 -15.55 6.40
CA ALA A 41 20.05 -16.01 7.77
C ALA A 41 19.15 -17.19 8.19
N TYR A 42 18.02 -17.38 7.50
CA TYR A 42 17.03 -18.42 7.77
C TYR A 42 17.07 -19.57 6.75
N ALA A 43 17.97 -19.51 5.77
CA ALA A 43 17.98 -20.41 4.62
C ALA A 43 18.31 -21.86 4.96
N LYS A 44 19.04 -22.11 6.04
CA LYS A 44 19.47 -23.45 6.45
C LYS A 44 18.38 -24.15 7.26
N GLU A 45 17.79 -23.44 8.22
CA GLU A 45 16.76 -23.93 9.14
C GLU A 45 15.39 -24.04 8.44
N HIS A 46 15.12 -23.20 7.45
CA HIS A 46 13.85 -23.14 6.70
C HIS A 46 14.07 -23.26 5.18
N ALA A 47 14.84 -24.26 4.76
CA ALA A 47 15.32 -24.40 3.39
C ALA A 47 14.22 -24.37 2.30
N GLU A 48 13.10 -25.07 2.51
CA GLU A 48 12.03 -25.13 1.51
C GLU A 48 11.27 -23.79 1.40
N GLN A 49 11.02 -23.14 2.53
CA GLN A 49 10.40 -21.83 2.61
C GLN A 49 11.31 -20.77 1.98
N TYR A 50 12.60 -20.74 2.32
CA TYR A 50 13.56 -19.80 1.75
C TYR A 50 13.72 -19.99 0.25
N LYS A 51 13.89 -21.25 -0.22
CA LYS A 51 14.03 -21.55 -1.65
C LYS A 51 12.81 -21.09 -2.45
N SER A 52 11.60 -21.39 -1.96
CA SER A 52 10.37 -20.96 -2.63
C SER A 52 10.14 -19.44 -2.58
N TRP A 53 10.41 -18.79 -1.43
CA TRP A 53 10.42 -17.32 -1.32
C TRP A 53 11.35 -16.69 -2.36
N ARG A 54 12.59 -17.21 -2.46
CA ARG A 54 13.61 -16.70 -3.38
C ARG A 54 13.16 -16.82 -4.83
N SER A 55 12.41 -17.87 -5.19
CA SER A 55 11.83 -18.05 -6.53
C SER A 55 10.79 -16.98 -6.91
N THR A 56 10.40 -16.06 -6.03
CA THR A 56 9.71 -14.84 -6.46
C THR A 56 10.58 -13.99 -7.41
N SER A 57 11.91 -14.19 -7.42
CA SER A 57 12.83 -13.64 -8.43
C SER A 57 12.49 -14.05 -9.86
N ASP A 58 11.74 -15.14 -10.08
CA ASP A 58 11.34 -15.60 -11.41
C ASP A 58 10.26 -14.70 -12.04
N SER A 59 9.54 -13.94 -11.21
CA SER A 59 8.56 -12.95 -11.66
C SER A 59 9.26 -11.64 -12.02
N VAL A 60 9.99 -11.65 -13.13
CA VAL A 60 10.90 -10.55 -13.55
C VAL A 60 10.19 -9.42 -14.29
N GLN A 61 9.04 -9.70 -14.91
CA GLN A 61 8.43 -8.86 -15.93
C GLN A 61 7.94 -7.54 -15.35
N ILE A 62 8.39 -6.43 -15.93
CA ILE A 62 7.86 -5.09 -15.65
C ILE A 62 6.88 -4.74 -16.77
N GLU A 63 5.60 -4.58 -16.40
CA GLU A 63 4.56 -4.11 -17.33
C GLU A 63 4.23 -2.64 -17.01
N ASP A 64 4.59 -1.73 -17.93
CA ASP A 64 4.30 -0.29 -17.82
C ASP A 64 2.79 -0.04 -17.98
N ALA A 65 2.13 0.22 -16.85
CA ALA A 65 0.69 0.40 -16.83
C ALA A 65 0.28 1.73 -17.48
N LEU A 66 1.14 2.76 -17.45
CA LEU A 66 0.88 4.04 -18.14
C LEU A 66 0.99 3.88 -19.66
N ALA A 67 1.87 3.00 -20.15
CA ALA A 67 1.95 2.68 -21.57
C ALA A 67 0.71 1.92 -22.05
N GLY A 68 0.21 0.98 -21.24
CA GLY A 68 -1.02 0.23 -21.53
C GLY A 68 -2.30 1.08 -21.42
N ASP A 69 -2.29 2.11 -20.58
CA ASP A 69 -3.42 3.00 -20.35
C ASP A 69 -2.95 4.46 -20.08
N PRO A 70 -2.77 5.26 -21.15
CA PRO A 70 -2.31 6.65 -21.04
C PRO A 70 -3.28 7.59 -20.33
N ASN A 71 -4.56 7.22 -20.14
CA ASN A 71 -5.51 8.06 -19.41
C ASN A 71 -5.01 8.30 -17.98
N MET A 72 -4.37 7.29 -17.37
CA MET A 72 -3.85 7.39 -16.00
C MET A 72 -2.79 8.48 -15.83
N VAL A 73 -2.05 8.84 -16.89
CA VAL A 73 -1.13 9.98 -16.86
C VAL A 73 -1.91 11.28 -16.60
N ILE A 74 -3.07 11.44 -17.25
CA ILE A 74 -3.94 12.60 -17.06
C ILE A 74 -4.60 12.55 -15.69
N MET A 75 -5.18 11.42 -15.29
CA MET A 75 -5.84 11.25 -13.98
C MET A 75 -4.90 11.64 -12.82
N TRP A 76 -3.61 11.35 -12.95
CA TRP A 76 -2.61 11.66 -11.91
C TRP A 76 -1.77 12.90 -12.21
N ALA A 77 -2.26 13.82 -13.05
CA ALA A 77 -1.49 15.00 -13.44
C ALA A 77 -1.09 15.84 -12.21
N GLY A 78 0.21 16.08 -12.07
CA GLY A 78 0.80 16.77 -10.91
C GLY A 78 1.26 15.86 -9.78
N TYR A 79 1.07 14.54 -9.91
CA TYR A 79 1.47 13.55 -8.91
C TYR A 79 2.55 12.58 -9.44
N GLY A 80 3.27 11.93 -8.54
CA GLY A 80 4.38 11.03 -8.90
C GLY A 80 3.96 9.90 -9.85
N PHE A 81 2.73 9.39 -9.69
CA PHE A 81 2.19 8.30 -10.50
C PHE A 81 2.01 8.64 -11.99
N ALA A 82 1.91 9.92 -12.38
CA ALA A 82 1.90 10.30 -13.80
C ALA A 82 3.29 10.16 -14.47
N LYS A 83 4.37 10.12 -13.66
CA LYS A 83 5.74 9.93 -14.15
C LYS A 83 6.00 8.47 -14.49
N ASP A 84 5.65 7.59 -13.55
CA ASP A 84 5.97 6.18 -13.62
C ASP A 84 5.06 5.34 -12.72
N TYR A 85 4.45 4.32 -13.30
CA TYR A 85 3.59 3.36 -12.63
C TYR A 85 3.59 2.04 -13.42
N ASN A 86 4.17 1.01 -12.81
CA ASN A 86 4.25 -0.33 -13.37
C ASN A 86 3.36 -1.27 -12.56
N LYS A 87 2.91 -2.36 -13.18
CA LYS A 87 2.27 -3.45 -12.43
C LYS A 87 3.28 -4.11 -11.50
N ALA A 88 2.78 -4.66 -10.40
CA ALA A 88 3.62 -5.37 -9.43
C ALA A 88 4.25 -6.63 -10.04
N ARG A 89 5.46 -6.94 -9.60
CA ARG A 89 6.19 -8.18 -9.88
C ARG A 89 6.58 -8.88 -8.56
N GLY A 90 7.47 -9.86 -8.59
CA GLY A 90 7.81 -10.66 -7.40
C GLY A 90 8.34 -9.85 -6.22
N HIS A 91 8.04 -10.28 -4.99
CA HIS A 91 8.51 -9.63 -3.75
C HIS A 91 10.02 -9.43 -3.68
N PHE A 92 10.79 -10.32 -4.31
CA PHE A 92 12.25 -10.19 -4.47
C PHE A 92 12.69 -8.82 -5.00
N TYR A 93 11.91 -8.21 -5.90
CA TYR A 93 12.25 -6.94 -6.55
C TYR A 93 11.76 -5.70 -5.80
N ALA A 94 11.19 -5.83 -4.59
CA ALA A 94 10.55 -4.70 -3.91
C ALA A 94 11.53 -3.54 -3.65
N ILE A 95 12.78 -3.83 -3.31
CA ILE A 95 13.84 -2.83 -3.10
C ILE A 95 14.27 -2.20 -4.43
N ASP A 96 14.48 -3.03 -5.46
CA ASP A 96 14.86 -2.56 -6.80
C ASP A 96 13.79 -1.61 -7.35
N ASP A 97 12.52 -2.01 -7.31
CA ASP A 97 11.42 -1.24 -7.88
C ASP A 97 11.22 0.13 -7.20
N VAL A 98 11.35 0.20 -5.87
CA VAL A 98 11.25 1.48 -5.16
C VAL A 98 12.46 2.37 -5.41
N ARG A 99 13.64 1.78 -5.67
CA ARG A 99 14.85 2.50 -6.07
C ARG A 99 14.85 2.92 -7.52
N GLU A 100 14.22 2.19 -8.42
CA GLU A 100 14.27 2.43 -9.86
C GLU A 100 13.13 3.29 -10.37
N THR A 101 12.00 3.35 -9.64
CA THR A 101 10.86 4.15 -10.09
C THR A 101 11.15 5.65 -10.16
N LEU A 102 10.62 6.34 -11.18
CA LEU A 102 10.74 7.80 -11.29
C LEU A 102 9.96 8.54 -10.18
N ARG A 103 9.10 7.85 -9.43
CA ARG A 103 8.37 8.44 -8.29
C ARG A 103 9.30 8.89 -7.17
N THR A 104 10.39 8.17 -6.93
CA THR A 104 11.42 8.53 -5.92
C THR A 104 12.47 9.50 -6.46
N ALA A 105 12.43 9.83 -7.77
CA ALA A 105 13.38 10.70 -8.46
C ALA A 105 14.85 10.26 -8.25
N GLY A 106 15.82 11.18 -8.40
CA GLY A 106 17.24 10.91 -8.21
C GLY A 106 17.85 11.76 -7.10
N PRO A 107 17.67 11.41 -5.81
CA PRO A 107 18.32 12.12 -4.72
C PRO A 107 19.85 12.04 -4.82
N THR A 108 20.53 13.12 -4.43
CA THR A 108 22.00 13.23 -4.43
C THR A 108 22.60 13.11 -3.02
N ASP A 109 21.77 13.25 -1.99
CA ASP A 109 22.12 13.09 -0.57
C ASP A 109 20.91 12.66 0.28
N ALA A 110 21.16 12.37 1.57
CA ALA A 110 20.16 11.89 2.54
C ALA A 110 18.98 12.84 2.79
N ASN A 111 19.08 14.13 2.43
CA ASN A 111 18.06 15.16 2.66
C ASN A 111 17.34 15.60 1.37
N SER A 112 17.76 15.07 0.23
CA SER A 112 17.21 15.38 -1.09
C SER A 112 16.11 14.39 -1.52
N GLY A 113 15.47 14.69 -2.65
CA GLY A 113 14.40 13.87 -3.22
C GLY A 113 12.98 14.24 -2.75
N PRO A 114 11.95 13.83 -3.51
CA PRO A 114 10.57 14.24 -3.25
C PRO A 114 9.89 13.40 -2.16
N MET A 115 10.25 12.12 -2.04
CA MET A 115 9.53 11.15 -1.22
C MET A 115 9.99 11.13 0.25
N PRO A 116 9.09 10.92 1.21
CA PRO A 116 9.43 10.74 2.62
C PRO A 116 9.92 9.32 2.92
N MET A 117 10.45 9.13 4.12
CA MET A 117 10.85 7.81 4.65
C MET A 117 9.77 6.74 4.53
N ALA A 118 8.51 7.11 4.66
CA ALA A 118 7.37 6.19 4.61
C ALA A 118 7.27 5.35 3.33
N CYS A 119 7.89 5.75 2.22
CA CYS A 119 7.91 4.95 0.98
C CYS A 119 8.64 3.61 1.10
N TRP A 120 9.47 3.42 2.13
CA TRP A 120 10.14 2.14 2.42
C TRP A 120 9.25 1.12 3.16
N SER A 121 8.18 1.56 3.82
CA SER A 121 7.52 0.81 4.92
C SER A 121 6.94 -0.55 4.51
N CYS A 122 6.66 -0.72 3.22
CA CYS A 122 6.08 -1.94 2.66
C CYS A 122 7.03 -2.60 1.65
N LYS A 123 8.35 -2.53 1.88
CA LYS A 123 9.37 -3.00 0.91
C LYS A 123 10.45 -3.90 1.52
N SER A 124 10.57 -3.98 2.83
CA SER A 124 11.73 -4.60 3.47
C SER A 124 11.51 -4.96 4.94
N PRO A 125 12.10 -6.07 5.43
CA PRO A 125 12.17 -6.38 6.86
C PRO A 125 13.09 -5.42 7.64
N ASP A 126 14.00 -4.69 6.96
CA ASP A 126 14.80 -3.64 7.61
C ASP A 126 13.93 -2.54 8.24
N VAL A 127 12.70 -2.38 7.75
CA VAL A 127 11.74 -1.42 8.34
C VAL A 127 11.43 -1.78 9.79
N GLY A 128 11.11 -3.05 10.08
CA GLY A 128 10.83 -3.51 11.43
C GLY A 128 12.05 -3.31 12.34
N ARG A 129 13.23 -3.73 11.86
CA ARG A 129 14.52 -3.52 12.54
C ARG A 129 14.75 -2.05 12.91
N VAL A 130 14.62 -1.15 11.93
CA VAL A 130 14.88 0.29 12.17
C VAL A 130 13.83 0.89 13.11
N ILE A 131 12.57 0.47 13.03
CA ILE A 131 11.54 0.91 13.98
C ILE A 131 11.87 0.44 15.40
N GLU A 132 12.35 -0.79 15.60
CA GLU A 132 12.81 -1.26 16.90
C GLU A 132 14.00 -0.44 17.43
N GLU A 133 14.96 -0.11 16.55
CA GLU A 133 16.18 0.64 16.93
C GLU A 133 15.95 2.14 17.19
N GLN A 134 15.06 2.77 16.41
CA GLN A 134 14.90 4.24 16.38
C GLN A 134 13.53 4.73 16.84
N GLY A 135 12.60 3.82 17.11
CA GLY A 135 11.18 4.13 17.29
C GLY A 135 10.49 4.52 15.99
N GLU A 136 9.16 4.44 15.97
CA GLU A 136 8.35 4.72 14.78
C GLU A 136 8.50 6.16 14.26
N ASP A 137 8.54 7.16 15.16
CA ASP A 137 8.79 8.56 14.78
C ASP A 137 10.22 8.78 14.25
N GLY A 138 11.20 8.08 14.81
CA GLY A 138 12.58 8.11 14.36
C GLY A 138 12.73 7.53 12.96
N TYR A 139 12.02 6.44 12.66
CA TYR A 139 11.93 5.85 11.33
C TYR A 139 11.27 6.79 10.30
N PHE A 140 10.08 7.32 10.59
CA PHE A 140 9.33 8.13 9.61
C PHE A 140 9.92 9.51 9.34
N SER A 141 10.77 10.03 10.23
CA SER A 141 11.37 11.36 10.05
C SER A 141 12.32 11.43 8.85
N GLY A 142 12.17 12.46 8.02
CA GLY A 142 13.11 12.77 6.93
C GLY A 142 12.71 12.23 5.55
N LYS A 143 13.67 12.25 4.63
CA LYS A 143 13.48 11.85 3.22
C LYS A 143 13.75 10.37 3.02
N TRP A 144 13.14 9.79 1.98
CA TRP A 144 13.39 8.42 1.52
C TRP A 144 14.89 8.11 1.40
N ALA A 145 15.66 9.06 0.87
CA ALA A 145 17.11 8.91 0.69
C ALA A 145 17.91 8.73 2.00
N ARG A 146 17.35 9.12 3.17
CA ARG A 146 18.06 9.11 4.45
C ARG A 146 18.51 7.72 4.87
N LEU A 147 17.63 6.73 4.70
CA LEU A 147 17.86 5.34 5.10
C LEU A 147 18.15 4.43 3.90
N GLY A 148 18.60 5.00 2.79
CA GLY A 148 18.89 4.21 1.61
C GLY A 148 19.95 3.12 1.83
N SER A 149 20.97 3.39 2.66
CA SER A 149 21.93 2.36 3.09
C SER A 149 21.39 1.43 4.17
N GLU A 150 20.35 1.81 4.91
CA GLU A 150 19.75 1.01 5.98
C GLU A 150 18.68 0.03 5.49
N ILE A 151 17.99 0.32 4.39
CA ILE A 151 16.86 -0.48 3.90
C ILE A 151 17.24 -1.15 2.57
N GLN A 152 17.59 -2.43 2.66
CA GLN A 152 18.41 -3.12 1.66
C GLN A 152 17.93 -4.53 1.36
N ASN A 153 17.39 -5.21 2.37
CA ASN A 153 16.89 -6.56 2.22
C ASN A 153 15.47 -6.50 1.61
N PRO A 154 15.17 -7.28 0.56
CA PRO A 154 13.81 -7.33 0.02
C PRO A 154 12.83 -7.97 1.01
N ILE A 155 11.53 -7.73 0.80
CA ILE A 155 10.43 -8.30 1.59
C ILE A 155 10.70 -9.77 1.91
N GLY A 156 10.62 -10.16 3.18
CA GLY A 156 10.90 -11.55 3.54
C GLY A 156 10.55 -11.95 4.97
N CYS A 157 11.35 -12.84 5.57
CA CYS A 157 10.94 -13.63 6.74
C CYS A 157 10.43 -12.75 7.90
N ALA A 158 11.23 -11.76 8.28
CA ALA A 158 10.94 -10.86 9.39
C ALA A 158 9.91 -9.76 9.08
N ASP A 159 9.28 -9.73 7.89
CA ASP A 159 8.08 -8.92 7.69
C ASP A 159 6.82 -9.62 8.21
N CYS A 160 6.79 -10.96 8.25
CA CYS A 160 5.58 -11.76 8.47
C CYS A 160 5.66 -12.72 9.67
N HIS A 161 6.86 -12.97 10.18
CA HIS A 161 7.13 -13.96 11.22
C HIS A 161 7.87 -13.32 12.40
N ASP A 162 7.53 -13.73 13.62
CA ASP A 162 8.39 -13.49 14.78
C ASP A 162 9.56 -14.48 14.74
N THR A 163 10.59 -14.10 14.00
CA THR A 163 11.80 -14.89 13.74
C THR A 163 12.63 -15.19 14.99
N ARG A 164 12.37 -14.50 16.10
CA ARG A 164 13.06 -14.70 17.39
C ARG A 164 12.41 -15.78 18.24
N SER A 165 11.13 -16.07 17.99
CA SER A 165 10.36 -17.04 18.77
C SER A 165 10.93 -18.45 18.65
N GLU A 166 10.86 -19.20 19.74
CA GLU A 166 11.19 -20.64 19.71
C GLU A 166 10.23 -21.41 18.80
N GLU A 167 8.98 -20.95 18.64
CA GLU A 167 8.03 -21.50 17.66
C GLU A 167 8.61 -21.44 16.24
N PHE A 168 9.09 -20.26 15.80
CA PHE A 168 9.71 -20.10 14.49
C PHE A 168 10.93 -21.00 14.33
N LYS A 169 11.84 -21.00 15.31
CA LYS A 169 13.06 -21.83 15.30
C LYS A 169 12.75 -23.34 15.20
N ASN A 170 11.59 -23.77 15.72
CA ASN A 170 11.12 -25.16 15.64
C ASN A 170 10.27 -25.46 14.39
N GLY A 171 10.16 -24.52 13.45
CA GLY A 171 9.47 -24.70 12.17
C GLY A 171 7.98 -24.36 12.18
N GLU A 172 7.47 -23.82 13.29
CA GLU A 172 6.13 -23.24 13.34
C GLU A 172 6.11 -21.84 12.70
N PRO A 173 4.96 -21.34 12.21
CA PRO A 173 4.95 -20.07 11.50
C PRO A 173 5.18 -18.85 12.40
N ALA A 174 4.74 -18.84 13.67
CA ALA A 174 4.83 -17.65 14.54
C ALA A 174 4.46 -16.34 13.80
N LEU A 175 3.27 -16.28 13.18
CA LEU A 175 2.86 -15.13 12.36
C LEU A 175 2.86 -13.85 13.22
N ALA A 176 3.34 -12.75 12.66
CA ALA A 176 3.46 -11.49 13.38
C ALA A 176 3.10 -10.28 12.52
N ILE A 177 2.58 -9.24 13.18
CA ILE A 177 2.55 -7.88 12.67
C ILE A 177 3.81 -7.18 13.16
N THR A 178 4.61 -6.64 12.24
CA THR A 178 5.97 -6.16 12.52
C THR A 178 6.06 -4.64 12.50
N LYS A 179 4.91 -3.97 12.32
CA LYS A 179 4.78 -2.53 12.07
C LYS A 179 3.65 -1.94 12.93
N PRO A 180 3.93 -1.03 13.87
CA PRO A 180 2.93 -0.52 14.82
C PRO A 180 1.72 0.17 14.17
N HIS A 181 1.88 0.85 13.02
CA HIS A 181 0.76 1.43 12.29
C HIS A 181 -0.24 0.39 11.76
N VAL A 182 0.20 -0.85 11.55
CA VAL A 182 -0.70 -1.94 11.13
C VAL A 182 -1.51 -2.44 12.32
N GLU A 183 -0.91 -2.61 13.49
CA GLU A 183 -1.64 -2.98 14.72
C GLU A 183 -2.77 -1.98 14.98
N ARG A 184 -2.46 -0.68 14.95
CA ARG A 184 -3.46 0.39 15.11
C ARG A 184 -4.57 0.33 14.06
N ALA A 185 -4.25 -0.04 12.83
CA ALA A 185 -5.26 -0.17 11.78
C ALA A 185 -6.16 -1.39 11.98
N MET A 186 -5.58 -2.53 12.40
CA MET A 186 -6.33 -3.73 12.75
C MET A 186 -7.24 -3.51 13.97
N ASP A 187 -6.77 -2.74 14.96
CA ASP A 187 -7.57 -2.30 16.10
C ASP A 187 -8.74 -1.41 15.68
N ALA A 188 -8.52 -0.47 14.75
CA ALA A 188 -9.56 0.45 14.26
C ALA A 188 -10.77 -0.28 13.65
N ILE A 189 -10.56 -1.50 13.13
CA ILE A 189 -11.62 -2.35 12.57
C ILE A 189 -12.04 -3.48 13.53
N ASN A 190 -11.72 -3.37 14.82
CA ASN A 190 -12.02 -4.33 15.89
C ASN A 190 -11.48 -5.74 15.61
N LYS A 191 -10.25 -5.81 15.07
CA LYS A 191 -9.55 -7.08 14.79
C LYS A 191 -8.11 -7.04 15.33
N PRO A 192 -7.86 -6.78 16.64
CA PRO A 192 -6.52 -6.87 17.21
C PRO A 192 -5.87 -8.22 16.87
N PHE A 193 -4.63 -8.20 16.38
CA PHE A 193 -3.98 -9.37 15.76
C PHE A 193 -3.88 -10.59 16.70
N ASP A 194 -3.62 -10.35 17.98
CA ASP A 194 -3.47 -11.42 18.99
C ASP A 194 -4.79 -12.13 19.32
N ASP A 195 -5.94 -11.48 19.09
CA ASP A 195 -7.28 -12.05 19.29
C ASP A 195 -7.82 -12.72 18.02
N GLN A 196 -7.10 -12.63 16.90
CA GLN A 196 -7.52 -13.19 15.62
C GLN A 196 -7.38 -14.71 15.59
N SER A 197 -8.28 -15.38 14.87
CA SER A 197 -8.05 -16.77 14.50
C SER A 197 -6.84 -16.89 13.57
N ARG A 198 -6.22 -18.06 13.51
CA ARG A 198 -5.09 -18.32 12.58
C ARG A 198 -5.41 -17.93 11.13
N LEU A 199 -6.64 -18.16 10.66
CA LEU A 199 -7.06 -17.79 9.31
C LEU A 199 -7.14 -16.26 9.13
N ASP A 200 -7.65 -15.55 10.14
CA ASP A 200 -7.67 -14.09 10.12
C ASP A 200 -6.22 -13.54 10.14
N GLN A 201 -5.33 -14.13 10.94
CA GLN A 201 -3.90 -13.74 10.99
C GLN A 201 -3.19 -13.94 9.64
N GLN A 202 -3.49 -15.03 8.93
CA GLN A 202 -2.98 -15.29 7.57
C GLN A 202 -3.35 -14.18 6.57
N ALA A 203 -4.53 -13.59 6.68
CA ALA A 203 -4.90 -12.43 5.86
C ALA A 203 -4.23 -11.13 6.37
N SER A 204 -4.15 -10.97 7.69
CA SER A 204 -3.58 -9.77 8.33
C SER A 204 -2.10 -9.57 8.04
N VAL A 205 -1.29 -10.64 7.93
CA VAL A 205 0.12 -10.51 7.55
C VAL A 205 0.28 -9.90 6.16
N CYS A 206 -0.59 -10.24 5.20
CA CYS A 206 -0.64 -9.60 3.88
C CYS A 206 -1.17 -8.16 3.97
N GLY A 207 -2.12 -7.92 4.88
CA GLY A 207 -2.70 -6.63 5.23
C GLY A 207 -1.73 -5.63 5.88
N GLN A 208 -0.48 -6.01 6.14
CA GLN A 208 0.57 -5.05 6.51
C GLN A 208 0.97 -4.13 5.35
N CYS A 209 0.80 -4.59 4.12
CA CYS A 209 1.32 -3.93 2.92
C CYS A 209 0.26 -3.76 1.81
N HIS A 210 -0.60 -4.76 1.61
CA HIS A 210 -1.58 -4.78 0.51
C HIS A 210 -2.88 -4.08 0.90
N VAL A 211 -2.78 -2.78 1.16
CA VAL A 211 -3.86 -1.95 1.68
C VAL A 211 -3.82 -0.55 1.07
N GLU A 212 -4.92 0.17 1.16
CA GLU A 212 -4.95 1.61 1.00
C GLU A 212 -4.27 2.31 2.17
N TYR A 213 -3.50 3.37 1.87
CA TYR A 213 -2.82 4.16 2.88
C TYR A 213 -2.57 5.59 2.42
N TYR A 214 -2.40 6.49 3.41
CA TYR A 214 -1.92 7.85 3.19
C TYR A 214 -0.81 8.23 4.17
N PHE A 215 -0.21 9.39 3.94
CA PHE A 215 0.82 9.94 4.82
C PHE A 215 0.28 11.05 5.73
N THR A 216 0.32 10.81 7.04
CA THR A 216 -0.22 11.72 8.06
C THR A 216 0.85 12.43 8.87
N GLY A 217 0.49 13.57 9.45
CA GLY A 217 1.33 14.34 10.36
C GLY A 217 2.58 14.96 9.71
N LYS A 218 3.46 15.51 10.57
CA LYS A 218 4.69 16.20 10.15
C LYS A 218 5.75 15.22 9.62
N THR A 219 5.80 14.02 10.17
CA THR A 219 6.73 12.95 9.79
C THR A 219 6.26 12.17 8.57
N LYS A 220 5.05 12.44 8.04
CA LYS A 220 4.48 11.68 6.91
C LYS A 220 4.38 10.17 7.22
N ALA A 221 4.00 9.83 8.45
CA ALA A 221 3.82 8.46 8.89
C ALA A 221 2.72 7.75 8.09
N VAL A 222 2.88 6.44 7.87
CA VAL A 222 1.84 5.61 7.22
C VAL A 222 0.64 5.49 8.14
N LYS A 223 -0.55 5.72 7.60
CA LYS A 223 -1.83 5.41 8.25
C LYS A 223 -2.80 4.80 7.24
N PHE A 224 -3.52 3.76 7.65
CA PHE A 224 -4.63 3.21 6.86
C PHE A 224 -5.89 4.00 7.23
N PRO A 225 -6.69 4.48 6.26
CA PRO A 225 -7.84 5.35 6.51
C PRO A 225 -9.07 4.56 7.00
N TRP A 226 -8.89 3.67 7.97
CA TRP A 226 -9.89 2.68 8.38
C TRP A 226 -10.73 3.09 9.58
N ASP A 227 -10.55 4.30 10.11
CA ASP A 227 -11.23 4.79 11.31
C ASP A 227 -12.77 4.78 11.20
N LYS A 228 -13.32 4.87 9.96
CA LYS A 228 -14.75 4.74 9.66
C LYS A 228 -15.16 3.39 9.08
N GLY A 229 -14.20 2.50 8.83
CA GLY A 229 -14.39 1.24 8.12
C GLY A 229 -13.51 1.14 6.86
N THR A 230 -13.70 0.09 6.08
CA THR A 230 -12.80 -0.25 4.95
C THR A 230 -13.48 -0.23 3.59
N THR A 231 -14.71 0.26 3.50
CA THR A 231 -15.38 0.43 2.21
C THR A 231 -14.95 1.75 1.55
N VAL A 232 -15.16 1.86 0.24
CA VAL A 232 -14.82 3.08 -0.51
C VAL A 232 -15.54 4.31 0.02
N ASP A 233 -16.80 4.17 0.45
CA ASP A 233 -17.62 5.26 0.96
C ASP A 233 -17.17 5.69 2.36
N GLU A 234 -16.87 4.74 3.26
CA GLU A 234 -16.35 5.03 4.60
C GLU A 234 -15.00 5.76 4.56
N MET A 235 -14.11 5.34 3.65
CA MET A 235 -12.82 6.01 3.44
C MET A 235 -12.98 7.39 2.77
N GLU A 236 -13.90 7.54 1.80
CA GLU A 236 -14.23 8.84 1.19
C GLU A 236 -14.71 9.83 2.27
N GLU A 237 -15.64 9.39 3.12
CA GLU A 237 -16.17 10.18 4.25
C GLU A 237 -15.05 10.53 5.24
N TYR A 238 -14.17 9.58 5.56
CA TYR A 238 -13.03 9.82 6.45
C TYR A 238 -12.11 10.91 5.90
N TYR A 239 -11.70 10.80 4.63
CA TYR A 239 -10.79 11.76 4.02
C TYR A 239 -11.40 13.16 3.89
N ASP A 240 -12.70 13.24 3.62
CA ASP A 240 -13.42 14.50 3.54
C ASP A 240 -13.58 15.16 4.91
N GLU A 241 -13.88 14.40 5.97
CA GLU A 241 -14.01 14.93 7.33
C GLU A 241 -12.72 15.59 7.82
N ILE A 242 -11.56 15.01 7.48
CA ILE A 242 -10.25 15.57 7.86
C ILE A 242 -9.72 16.61 6.86
N GLY A 243 -10.46 16.89 5.77
CA GLY A 243 -10.05 17.81 4.71
C GLY A 243 -8.74 17.42 4.01
N PHE A 244 -8.46 16.12 3.89
CA PHE A 244 -7.18 15.63 3.35
C PHE A 244 -7.16 15.65 1.82
N SER A 245 -5.99 15.94 1.26
CA SER A 245 -5.69 15.71 -0.16
C SER A 245 -4.24 15.30 -0.33
N ASP A 246 -4.00 14.33 -1.21
CA ASP A 246 -2.66 13.87 -1.57
C ASP A 246 -1.96 14.89 -2.46
N TRP A 247 -2.68 15.44 -3.44
CA TRP A 247 -2.18 16.49 -4.32
C TRP A 247 -3.30 17.36 -4.88
N THR A 248 -2.92 18.52 -5.41
CA THR A 248 -3.80 19.33 -6.26
C THR A 248 -3.58 18.97 -7.71
N HIS A 249 -4.64 18.52 -8.40
CA HIS A 249 -4.55 18.10 -9.80
C HIS A 249 -4.06 19.22 -10.72
N LYS A 250 -3.07 18.95 -11.58
CA LYS A 250 -2.40 19.99 -12.39
C LYS A 250 -3.34 20.70 -13.37
N VAL A 251 -4.32 19.99 -13.94
CA VAL A 251 -5.27 20.55 -14.93
C VAL A 251 -6.46 21.20 -14.21
N SER A 252 -7.38 20.41 -13.66
CA SER A 252 -8.59 20.90 -12.98
C SER A 252 -8.39 21.66 -11.66
N LYS A 253 -7.22 21.57 -11.02
CA LYS A 253 -6.98 22.11 -9.65
C LYS A 253 -7.82 21.44 -8.55
N ALA A 254 -8.42 20.28 -8.82
CA ALA A 254 -9.17 19.53 -7.82
C ALA A 254 -8.24 19.01 -6.69
N PRO A 255 -8.67 19.02 -5.42
CA PRO A 255 -7.94 18.43 -4.30
C PRO A 255 -8.14 16.91 -4.30
N MET A 256 -7.17 16.16 -4.81
CA MET A 256 -7.35 14.73 -5.12
C MET A 256 -6.98 13.81 -3.96
N LEU A 257 -7.57 12.61 -4.01
CA LEU A 257 -7.15 11.44 -3.26
C LEU A 257 -6.50 10.43 -4.21
N LYS A 258 -5.46 9.73 -3.74
CA LYS A 258 -4.88 8.58 -4.42
C LYS A 258 -5.33 7.32 -3.70
N ALA A 259 -5.74 6.30 -4.43
CA ALA A 259 -5.90 4.95 -3.87
C ALA A 259 -4.69 4.07 -4.20
N GLN A 260 -4.22 3.27 -3.25
CA GLN A 260 -3.06 2.40 -3.37
C GLN A 260 -3.50 0.98 -3.04
N HIS A 261 -3.45 0.09 -4.04
CA HIS A 261 -3.56 -1.37 -3.89
C HIS A 261 -4.40 -1.88 -2.68
N PRO A 262 -5.71 -1.56 -2.59
CA PRO A 262 -6.59 -1.93 -1.47
C PRO A 262 -6.93 -3.42 -1.48
N GLY A 263 -5.92 -4.27 -1.35
CA GLY A 263 -6.01 -5.72 -1.52
C GLY A 263 -6.78 -6.39 -0.40
N TYR A 264 -6.49 -6.02 0.84
CA TYR A 264 -7.17 -6.54 2.03
C TYR A 264 -8.63 -6.07 2.08
N GLU A 265 -8.86 -4.77 1.86
CA GLU A 265 -10.18 -4.16 1.96
C GLU A 265 -11.13 -4.73 0.91
N THR A 266 -10.66 -4.86 -0.33
CA THR A 266 -11.49 -5.41 -1.40
C THR A 266 -11.67 -6.93 -1.28
N TRP A 267 -10.65 -7.67 -0.81
CA TRP A 267 -10.80 -9.09 -0.49
C TRP A 267 -11.90 -9.33 0.55
N ARG A 268 -11.98 -8.51 1.60
CA ARG A 268 -13.00 -8.61 2.66
C ARG A 268 -14.42 -8.46 2.12
N GLU A 269 -14.62 -7.60 1.12
CA GLU A 269 -15.92 -7.37 0.49
C GLU A 269 -16.29 -8.47 -0.51
N GLY A 270 -15.30 -9.16 -1.06
CA GLY A 270 -15.48 -10.25 -2.01
C GLY A 270 -15.99 -11.55 -1.39
N ILE A 271 -16.54 -12.43 -2.23
CA ILE A 271 -17.16 -13.68 -1.75
C ILE A 271 -16.16 -14.60 -1.04
N HIS A 272 -14.89 -14.62 -1.47
CA HIS A 272 -13.84 -15.43 -0.83
C HIS A 272 -13.54 -14.92 0.58
N GLY A 273 -13.34 -13.61 0.76
CA GLY A 273 -13.10 -13.03 2.09
C GLY A 273 -14.30 -13.13 3.01
N LYS A 274 -15.53 -12.97 2.50
CA LYS A 274 -16.78 -13.22 3.25
C LYS A 274 -16.88 -14.66 3.78
N ASN A 275 -16.23 -15.62 3.10
CA ASN A 275 -16.16 -17.02 3.51
C ASN A 275 -14.84 -17.38 4.21
N LYS A 276 -14.00 -16.40 4.57
CA LYS A 276 -12.67 -16.58 5.17
C LYS A 276 -11.70 -17.46 4.37
N VAL A 277 -11.85 -17.53 3.05
CA VAL A 277 -10.79 -18.04 2.17
C VAL A 277 -9.71 -16.97 2.12
N THR A 278 -8.55 -17.26 2.69
CA THR A 278 -7.50 -16.30 3.00
C THR A 278 -6.61 -16.02 1.79
N CYS A 279 -5.76 -15.01 1.90
CA CYS A 279 -4.70 -14.74 0.92
C CYS A 279 -3.79 -15.97 0.74
N VAL A 280 -3.48 -16.65 1.84
CA VAL A 280 -2.56 -17.79 1.91
C VAL A 280 -3.13 -19.00 1.18
N ASP A 281 -4.44 -19.27 1.27
CA ASP A 281 -5.07 -20.41 0.59
C ASP A 281 -4.85 -20.40 -0.94
N CYS A 282 -4.76 -19.20 -1.53
CA CYS A 282 -4.56 -19.03 -2.96
C CYS A 282 -3.10 -18.74 -3.34
N HIS A 283 -2.39 -17.89 -2.59
CA HIS A 283 -1.08 -17.39 -2.98
C HIS A 283 0.10 -18.09 -2.31
N MET A 284 -0.16 -18.86 -1.25
CA MET A 284 0.84 -19.60 -0.48
C MET A 284 0.30 -20.98 -0.09
N PRO A 285 -0.05 -21.84 -1.07
CA PRO A 285 -0.68 -23.12 -0.80
C PRO A 285 0.26 -24.05 -0.02
N LYS A 286 -0.33 -25.03 0.67
CA LYS A 286 0.43 -26.16 1.19
C LYS A 286 0.85 -27.06 0.04
N VAL A 287 2.13 -27.39 -0.03
CA VAL A 287 2.73 -28.24 -1.06
C VAL A 287 3.62 -29.30 -0.41
N THR A 288 3.86 -30.39 -1.12
CA THR A 288 4.70 -31.51 -0.66
C THR A 288 6.02 -31.53 -1.41
N ASN A 289 7.15 -31.57 -0.70
CA ASN A 289 8.48 -31.69 -1.31
C ASN A 289 8.76 -33.16 -1.74
N GLU A 290 9.97 -33.41 -2.28
CA GLU A 290 10.36 -34.75 -2.77
C GLU A 290 10.41 -35.84 -1.69
N ASP A 291 10.67 -35.46 -0.42
CA ASP A 291 10.75 -36.40 0.70
C ASP A 291 9.39 -36.69 1.37
N GLY A 292 8.32 -36.01 0.94
CA GLY A 292 6.97 -36.17 1.47
C GLY A 292 6.58 -35.18 2.57
N THR A 293 7.47 -34.26 2.94
CA THR A 293 7.19 -33.19 3.92
C THR A 293 6.28 -32.12 3.32
N VAL A 294 5.24 -31.75 4.06
CA VAL A 294 4.32 -30.67 3.70
C VAL A 294 4.83 -29.35 4.25
N TYR A 295 4.95 -28.34 3.39
CA TYR A 295 5.33 -26.98 3.77
C TYR A 295 4.42 -25.95 3.07
N THR A 296 4.50 -24.68 3.48
CA THR A 296 3.82 -23.58 2.78
C THR A 296 4.71 -23.09 1.64
N ASP A 297 4.20 -23.07 0.41
CA ASP A 297 4.90 -22.45 -0.71
C ASP A 297 5.02 -20.95 -0.49
N HIS A 298 6.25 -20.42 -0.43
CA HIS A 298 6.50 -18.99 -0.29
C HIS A 298 6.76 -18.29 -1.63
N LYS A 299 6.60 -18.99 -2.77
CA LYS A 299 6.61 -18.36 -4.10
C LYS A 299 5.30 -17.60 -4.36
N VAL A 300 5.08 -16.53 -3.59
CA VAL A 300 3.91 -15.65 -3.71
C VAL A 300 3.80 -15.16 -5.17
N GLY A 301 2.71 -15.54 -5.83
CA GLY A 301 2.57 -15.35 -7.27
C GLY A 301 1.14 -15.57 -7.76
N ASN A 302 0.99 -15.99 -9.02
CA ASN A 302 -0.31 -16.26 -9.61
C ASN A 302 -0.84 -17.62 -9.13
N PRO A 303 -2.01 -17.70 -8.45
CA PRO A 303 -2.55 -18.97 -7.96
C PRO A 303 -2.77 -20.03 -9.05
N PHE A 304 -3.04 -19.61 -10.29
CA PHE A 304 -3.21 -20.56 -11.40
C PHE A 304 -1.94 -21.34 -11.76
N ASP A 305 -0.75 -20.87 -11.36
CA ASP A 305 0.50 -21.60 -11.56
C ASP A 305 0.54 -22.89 -10.71
N ARG A 306 -0.24 -22.92 -9.62
CA ARG A 306 -0.45 -24.08 -8.75
C ARG A 306 -1.93 -24.41 -8.57
N PHE A 307 -2.65 -24.51 -9.69
CA PHE A 307 -4.09 -24.74 -9.69
C PHE A 307 -4.54 -25.93 -8.82
N GLU A 308 -3.81 -27.05 -8.91
CA GLU A 308 -4.10 -28.27 -8.14
C GLU A 308 -3.92 -28.07 -6.63
N ASP A 309 -2.95 -27.26 -6.21
CA ASP A 309 -2.68 -26.98 -4.79
C ASP A 309 -3.52 -25.82 -4.24
N THR A 310 -4.28 -25.12 -5.10
CA THR A 310 -5.05 -23.91 -4.75
C THR A 310 -6.53 -24.09 -5.03
N CYS A 311 -6.99 -23.73 -6.23
CA CYS A 311 -8.40 -23.70 -6.60
C CYS A 311 -9.05 -25.09 -6.50
N ALA A 312 -8.33 -26.15 -6.93
CA ALA A 312 -8.86 -27.51 -6.96
C ALA A 312 -9.17 -28.09 -5.57
N ASN A 313 -8.64 -27.49 -4.48
CA ASN A 313 -8.99 -27.88 -3.11
C ASN A 313 -10.46 -27.60 -2.76
N CYS A 314 -11.11 -26.67 -3.46
CA CYS A 314 -12.49 -26.25 -3.18
C CYS A 314 -13.41 -26.32 -4.41
N HIS A 315 -12.85 -26.36 -5.62
CA HIS A 315 -13.59 -26.31 -6.87
C HIS A 315 -13.44 -27.60 -7.67
N THR A 316 -14.54 -28.03 -8.30
CA THR A 316 -14.58 -29.21 -9.18
C THR A 316 -14.47 -28.86 -10.66
N GLN A 317 -14.47 -27.57 -11.00
CA GLN A 317 -14.31 -27.05 -12.35
C GLN A 317 -12.86 -27.22 -12.85
N SER A 318 -12.68 -27.31 -14.17
CA SER A 318 -11.34 -27.38 -14.75
C SER A 318 -10.59 -26.05 -14.63
N LYS A 319 -9.25 -26.11 -14.69
CA LYS A 319 -8.36 -24.94 -14.72
C LYS A 319 -8.76 -23.94 -15.80
N GLU A 320 -9.02 -24.43 -17.01
CA GLU A 320 -9.37 -23.61 -18.18
C GLU A 320 -10.71 -22.89 -17.97
N MET A 321 -11.69 -23.56 -17.35
CA MET A 321 -12.99 -22.96 -17.06
C MET A 321 -12.85 -21.81 -16.06
N LEU A 322 -12.11 -22.01 -14.96
CA LEU A 322 -11.91 -20.98 -13.95
C LEU A 322 -11.05 -19.83 -14.48
N GLN A 323 -10.02 -20.10 -15.29
CA GLN A 323 -9.28 -19.06 -16.00
C GLN A 323 -10.19 -18.25 -16.93
N GLY A 324 -11.12 -18.90 -17.65
CA GLY A 324 -12.10 -18.23 -18.50
C GLY A 324 -13.04 -17.31 -17.72
N VAL A 325 -13.50 -17.74 -16.54
CA VAL A 325 -14.32 -16.89 -15.64
C VAL A 325 -13.52 -15.67 -15.17
N VAL A 326 -12.31 -15.86 -14.66
CA VAL A 326 -11.46 -14.75 -14.19
C VAL A 326 -11.13 -13.79 -15.32
N ALA A 327 -10.81 -14.28 -16.51
CA ALA A 327 -10.57 -13.46 -17.70
C ALA A 327 -11.80 -12.65 -18.10
N SER A 328 -13.00 -13.24 -18.02
CA SER A 328 -14.25 -12.53 -18.31
C SER A 328 -14.52 -11.38 -17.34
N ARG A 329 -14.24 -11.57 -16.04
CA ARG A 329 -14.35 -10.52 -15.02
C ARG A 329 -13.32 -9.42 -15.24
N LYS A 330 -12.09 -9.79 -15.55
CA LYS A 330 -11.03 -8.82 -15.91
C LYS A 330 -11.45 -7.95 -17.09
N ALA A 331 -12.04 -8.53 -18.13
CA ALA A 331 -12.54 -7.79 -19.29
C ALA A 331 -13.72 -6.87 -18.95
N GLN A 332 -14.65 -7.31 -18.09
CA GLN A 332 -15.78 -6.51 -17.63
C GLN A 332 -15.32 -5.29 -16.81
N VAL A 333 -14.43 -5.51 -15.84
CA VAL A 333 -13.85 -4.44 -15.02
C VAL A 333 -13.06 -3.47 -15.89
N LEU A 334 -12.23 -3.96 -16.82
CA LEU A 334 -11.48 -3.10 -17.75
C LEU A 334 -12.40 -2.22 -18.60
N LYS A 335 -13.51 -2.77 -19.12
CA LYS A 335 -14.47 -2.00 -19.90
C LYS A 335 -15.09 -0.86 -19.08
N MET A 336 -15.46 -1.11 -17.82
CA MET A 336 -16.01 -0.08 -16.94
C MET A 336 -14.95 0.93 -16.48
N LYS A 337 -13.72 0.48 -16.21
CA LYS A 337 -12.55 1.33 -15.92
C LYS A 337 -12.34 2.38 -17.03
N LEU A 338 -12.22 1.93 -18.28
CA LEU A 338 -12.04 2.82 -19.44
C LEU A 338 -13.26 3.74 -19.67
N THR A 339 -14.46 3.28 -19.30
CA THR A 339 -15.67 4.11 -19.38
C THR A 339 -15.63 5.26 -18.39
N ALA A 340 -15.24 4.99 -17.14
CA ALA A 340 -15.07 6.00 -16.09
C ALA A 340 -13.94 6.98 -16.44
N GLU A 341 -12.78 6.50 -16.85
CA GLU A 341 -11.64 7.33 -17.25
C GLU A 341 -11.99 8.33 -18.33
N ARG A 342 -12.68 7.89 -19.39
CA ARG A 342 -13.10 8.80 -20.46
C ARG A 342 -13.92 9.98 -19.93
N GLN A 343 -14.79 9.75 -18.93
CA GLN A 343 -15.58 10.84 -18.32
C GLN A 343 -14.71 11.72 -17.42
N ILE A 344 -13.85 11.11 -16.59
CA ILE A 344 -13.06 11.87 -15.61
C ILE A 344 -11.95 12.68 -16.30
N VAL A 345 -11.30 12.13 -17.32
CA VAL A 345 -10.35 12.86 -18.18
C VAL A 345 -11.03 14.07 -18.83
N ALA A 346 -12.23 13.90 -19.38
CA ALA A 346 -12.99 15.01 -19.95
C ALA A 346 -13.32 16.07 -18.88
N ALA A 347 -13.77 15.65 -17.69
CA ALA A 347 -14.05 16.55 -16.57
C ALA A 347 -12.81 17.36 -16.15
N HIS A 348 -11.62 16.75 -16.16
CA HIS A 348 -10.38 17.47 -15.83
C HIS A 348 -10.05 18.58 -16.82
N PHE A 349 -10.15 18.30 -18.12
CA PHE A 349 -9.88 19.30 -19.16
C PHE A 349 -10.98 20.37 -19.24
N GLU A 350 -12.25 19.99 -19.07
CA GLU A 350 -13.37 20.93 -18.97
C GLU A 350 -13.22 21.88 -17.78
N ALA A 351 -12.77 21.37 -16.63
CA ALA A 351 -12.43 22.20 -15.47
C ALA A 351 -11.25 23.14 -15.74
N GLY A 352 -10.22 22.66 -16.46
CA GLY A 352 -9.12 23.51 -16.93
C GLY A 352 -9.61 24.68 -17.78
N ALA A 353 -10.47 24.40 -18.78
CA ALA A 353 -11.07 25.42 -19.62
C ALA A 353 -11.96 26.40 -18.84
N ALA A 354 -12.68 25.92 -17.82
CA ALA A 354 -13.49 26.79 -16.96
C ALA A 354 -12.60 27.77 -16.18
N TRP A 355 -11.44 27.32 -15.67
CA TRP A 355 -10.47 28.20 -15.05
C TRP A 355 -9.89 29.23 -16.01
N ASP A 356 -9.51 28.82 -17.22
CA ASP A 356 -8.98 29.72 -18.26
C ASP A 356 -10.03 30.78 -18.67
N ALA A 357 -11.32 30.43 -18.60
CA ALA A 357 -12.44 31.33 -18.85
C ALA A 357 -12.83 32.20 -17.63
N GLY A 358 -12.05 32.19 -16.55
CA GLY A 358 -12.27 33.03 -15.37
C GLY A 358 -13.40 32.54 -14.45
N ALA A 359 -13.55 31.22 -14.28
CA ALA A 359 -14.37 30.67 -13.20
C ALA A 359 -13.82 31.08 -11.81
N THR A 360 -14.71 31.34 -10.85
CA THR A 360 -14.31 31.62 -9.47
C THR A 360 -14.13 30.34 -8.66
N LYS A 361 -13.53 30.44 -7.47
CA LYS A 361 -13.38 29.31 -6.56
C LYS A 361 -14.73 28.75 -6.13
N GLU A 362 -15.68 29.62 -5.85
CA GLU A 362 -17.03 29.28 -5.41
C GLU A 362 -17.83 28.58 -6.52
N GLU A 363 -17.63 28.99 -7.79
CA GLU A 363 -18.23 28.30 -8.94
C GLU A 363 -17.66 26.89 -9.14
N MET A 364 -16.36 26.71 -8.86
CA MET A 364 -15.64 25.47 -9.11
C MET A 364 -15.71 24.48 -7.94
N GLU A 365 -15.85 24.92 -6.70
CA GLU A 365 -15.86 24.06 -5.51
C GLU A 365 -16.75 22.80 -5.63
N PRO A 366 -18.06 22.90 -5.98
CA PRO A 366 -18.89 21.70 -6.12
C PRO A 366 -18.46 20.80 -7.28
N ILE A 367 -17.90 21.37 -8.36
CA ILE A 367 -17.38 20.60 -9.49
C ILE A 367 -16.12 19.82 -9.09
N LEU A 368 -15.21 20.47 -8.36
CA LEU A 368 -13.96 19.85 -7.95
C LEU A 368 -14.19 18.73 -6.93
N LEU A 369 -15.21 18.86 -6.08
CA LEU A 369 -15.63 17.81 -5.17
C LEU A 369 -16.15 16.58 -5.93
N ASP A 370 -17.00 16.78 -6.94
CA ASP A 370 -17.46 15.67 -7.79
C ASP A 370 -16.31 14.99 -8.54
N ILE A 371 -15.35 15.75 -9.07
CA ILE A 371 -14.15 15.21 -9.73
C ILE A 371 -13.32 14.38 -8.74
N ARG A 372 -13.12 14.91 -7.52
CA ARG A 372 -12.40 14.22 -6.44
C ARG A 372 -13.06 12.87 -6.13
N HIS A 373 -14.37 12.84 -5.89
CA HIS A 373 -15.11 11.61 -5.57
C HIS A 373 -15.15 10.64 -6.75
N ALA A 374 -15.38 11.13 -7.96
CA ALA A 374 -15.36 10.30 -9.17
C ALA A 374 -14.01 9.59 -9.31
N GLN A 375 -12.91 10.31 -9.16
CA GLN A 375 -11.58 9.74 -9.28
C GLN A 375 -11.20 8.86 -8.10
N TRP A 376 -11.54 9.23 -6.87
CA TRP A 376 -11.31 8.39 -5.67
C TRP A 376 -11.92 7.00 -5.87
N ARG A 377 -13.21 6.96 -6.24
CA ARG A 377 -13.96 5.72 -6.48
C ARG A 377 -13.36 4.92 -7.64
N TRP A 378 -13.02 5.59 -8.76
CA TRP A 378 -12.34 4.93 -9.87
C TRP A 378 -11.01 4.30 -9.44
N ASP A 379 -10.16 5.05 -8.74
CA ASP A 379 -8.82 4.62 -8.35
C ASP A 379 -8.91 3.46 -7.35
N TYR A 380 -9.77 3.56 -6.33
CA TYR A 380 -10.02 2.49 -5.37
C TYR A 380 -10.45 1.18 -6.05
N ALA A 381 -11.36 1.27 -7.04
CA ALA A 381 -11.89 0.10 -7.74
C ALA A 381 -10.87 -0.62 -8.63
N ILE A 382 -9.71 -0.01 -8.95
CA ILE A 382 -8.75 -0.55 -9.93
C ILE A 382 -7.31 -0.60 -9.43
N ALA A 383 -6.97 0.09 -8.34
CA ALA A 383 -5.60 0.14 -7.81
C ALA A 383 -5.13 -1.22 -7.28
N SER A 384 -6.06 -2.11 -6.91
CA SER A 384 -5.78 -3.52 -6.68
C SER A 384 -5.83 -4.29 -8.00
N HIS A 385 -4.68 -4.70 -8.53
CA HIS A 385 -4.61 -5.45 -9.79
C HIS A 385 -5.37 -6.78 -9.77
N GLY A 386 -5.59 -7.37 -8.58
CA GLY A 386 -6.34 -8.61 -8.38
C GLY A 386 -7.85 -8.43 -8.19
N ILE A 387 -8.36 -7.19 -8.23
CA ILE A 387 -9.77 -6.86 -7.90
C ILE A 387 -10.78 -7.70 -8.71
N HIS A 388 -10.48 -7.99 -9.97
CA HIS A 388 -11.35 -8.76 -10.85
C HIS A 388 -11.47 -10.25 -10.44
N MET A 389 -10.59 -10.73 -9.57
CA MET A 389 -10.66 -12.05 -8.93
C MET A 389 -11.23 -11.92 -7.52
N HIS A 390 -10.74 -10.95 -6.74
CA HIS A 390 -11.07 -10.86 -5.32
C HIS A 390 -12.52 -10.39 -5.09
N ALA A 391 -12.96 -9.35 -5.78
CA ALA A 391 -14.27 -8.72 -5.61
C ALA A 391 -14.74 -8.02 -6.89
N PRO A 392 -14.96 -8.74 -8.00
CA PRO A 392 -15.32 -8.13 -9.28
C PRO A 392 -16.64 -7.36 -9.25
N GLU A 393 -17.63 -7.82 -8.48
CA GLU A 393 -18.90 -7.14 -8.28
C GLU A 393 -18.73 -5.78 -7.61
N ILE A 394 -17.88 -5.71 -6.59
CA ILE A 394 -17.56 -4.46 -5.88
C ILE A 394 -16.84 -3.50 -6.82
N ALA A 395 -15.88 -3.98 -7.60
CA ALA A 395 -15.20 -3.16 -8.60
C ALA A 395 -16.18 -2.53 -9.59
N LEU A 396 -17.12 -3.32 -10.10
CA LEU A 396 -18.11 -2.86 -11.09
C LEU A 396 -19.11 -1.87 -10.48
N GLU A 397 -19.56 -2.12 -9.24
CA GLU A 397 -20.43 -1.21 -8.50
C GLU A 397 -19.76 0.14 -8.26
N VAL A 398 -18.55 0.13 -7.69
CA VAL A 398 -17.80 1.35 -7.39
C VAL A 398 -17.47 2.13 -8.66
N LEU A 399 -17.08 1.46 -9.76
CA LEU A 399 -16.89 2.11 -11.06
C LEU A 399 -18.19 2.74 -11.60
N GLY A 400 -19.35 2.14 -11.32
CA GLY A 400 -20.65 2.73 -11.62
C GLY A 400 -20.85 4.06 -10.88
N THR A 401 -20.55 4.10 -9.57
CA THR A 401 -20.63 5.32 -8.77
C THR A 401 -19.61 6.39 -9.17
N ALA A 402 -18.43 5.97 -9.65
CA ALA A 402 -17.43 6.89 -10.21
C ALA A 402 -17.95 7.59 -11.48
N VAL A 403 -18.63 6.85 -12.36
CA VAL A 403 -19.27 7.41 -13.56
C VAL A 403 -20.39 8.38 -13.19
N ASP A 404 -21.20 8.06 -12.17
CA ASP A 404 -22.26 8.93 -11.68
C ASP A 404 -21.72 10.29 -11.22
N LYS A 405 -20.69 10.29 -10.36
CA LYS A 405 -20.00 11.53 -9.92
C LYS A 405 -19.35 12.28 -11.08
N ALA A 406 -18.74 11.57 -12.04
CA ALA A 406 -18.19 12.21 -13.23
C ALA A 406 -19.29 12.87 -14.09
N ALA A 407 -20.47 12.26 -14.21
CA ALA A 407 -21.60 12.83 -14.93
C ALA A 407 -22.12 14.11 -14.26
N ASP A 408 -22.17 14.12 -12.92
CA ASP A 408 -22.48 15.30 -12.12
C ASP A 408 -21.48 16.43 -12.35
N ALA A 409 -20.17 16.13 -12.27
CA ALA A 409 -19.10 17.10 -12.52
C ALA A 409 -19.22 17.73 -13.91
N ARG A 410 -19.34 16.89 -14.95
CA ARG A 410 -19.42 17.34 -16.35
C ARG A 410 -20.69 18.14 -16.63
N THR A 411 -21.82 17.75 -16.05
CA THR A 411 -23.07 18.51 -16.20
C THR A 411 -22.95 19.90 -15.59
N LYS A 412 -22.33 20.02 -14.40
CA LYS A 412 -22.07 21.32 -13.76
C LYS A 412 -21.07 22.14 -14.59
N LEU A 413 -20.01 21.52 -15.11
CA LEU A 413 -19.01 22.15 -15.97
C LEU A 413 -19.60 22.71 -17.27
N ILE A 414 -20.42 21.94 -17.99
CA ILE A 414 -21.06 22.38 -19.24
C ILE A 414 -21.92 23.63 -18.98
N ARG A 415 -22.68 23.64 -17.88
CA ARG A 415 -23.49 24.81 -17.50
C ARG A 415 -22.64 26.02 -17.13
N LEU A 416 -21.52 25.80 -16.44
CA LEU A 416 -20.58 26.86 -16.07
C LEU A 416 -19.88 27.43 -17.32
N LEU A 417 -19.33 26.57 -18.17
CA LEU A 417 -18.69 26.94 -19.44
C LEU A 417 -19.65 27.74 -20.34
N ALA A 418 -20.92 27.33 -20.43
CA ALA A 418 -21.94 28.07 -21.17
C ALA A 418 -22.15 29.50 -20.62
N LYS A 419 -22.15 29.68 -19.29
CA LYS A 419 -22.20 31.04 -18.69
C LYS A 419 -20.95 31.86 -19.01
N LYS A 420 -19.82 31.22 -19.26
CA LYS A 420 -18.57 31.85 -19.71
C LYS A 420 -18.48 31.99 -21.23
N GLY A 421 -19.56 31.69 -21.97
CA GLY A 421 -19.62 31.84 -23.43
C GLY A 421 -19.03 30.69 -24.24
N ILE A 422 -18.73 29.55 -23.60
CA ILE A 422 -18.17 28.36 -24.25
C ILE A 422 -19.27 27.30 -24.33
N THR A 423 -19.75 27.01 -25.56
CA THR A 423 -20.83 26.04 -25.80
C THR A 423 -20.40 24.83 -26.63
N ASP A 424 -19.22 24.90 -27.25
CA ASP A 424 -18.64 23.80 -28.00
C ASP A 424 -17.92 22.81 -27.06
N PRO A 425 -17.80 21.52 -27.44
CA PRO A 425 -17.01 20.55 -26.69
C PRO A 425 -15.56 21.01 -26.49
N ILE A 426 -15.04 20.84 -25.27
CA ILE A 426 -13.64 21.16 -24.96
C ILE A 426 -12.72 20.18 -25.68
N VAL A 427 -11.73 20.73 -26.39
CA VAL A 427 -10.75 19.93 -27.13
C VAL A 427 -9.74 19.33 -26.15
N ILE A 428 -9.67 18.00 -26.14
CA ILE A 428 -8.66 17.25 -25.38
C ILE A 428 -7.39 17.15 -26.24
N PRO A 429 -6.19 17.45 -25.71
CA PRO A 429 -4.94 17.28 -26.44
C PRO A 429 -4.68 15.80 -26.79
N ASP A 430 -3.71 15.54 -27.66
CA ASP A 430 -3.32 14.16 -27.96
C ASP A 430 -2.76 13.47 -26.70
N ILE A 431 -3.48 12.44 -26.25
CA ILE A 431 -3.13 11.56 -25.13
C ILE A 431 -3.14 10.09 -25.56
N SER A 432 -3.01 9.82 -26.86
CA SER A 432 -3.10 8.46 -27.43
C SER A 432 -1.97 7.52 -27.00
N THR A 433 -0.87 8.07 -26.47
CA THR A 433 0.27 7.32 -25.93
C THR A 433 0.71 7.95 -24.60
N LYS A 434 1.42 7.16 -23.77
CA LYS A 434 2.05 7.66 -22.53
C LYS A 434 2.87 8.92 -22.77
N ALA A 435 3.74 8.90 -23.79
CA ALA A 435 4.60 10.03 -24.14
C ALA A 435 3.80 11.27 -24.57
N ALA A 436 2.74 11.08 -25.37
CA ALA A 436 1.85 12.18 -25.77
C ALA A 436 1.14 12.79 -24.55
N ALA A 437 0.62 11.97 -23.65
CA ALA A 437 -0.02 12.42 -22.42
C ALA A 437 0.95 13.17 -21.48
N GLN A 438 2.16 12.65 -21.27
CA GLN A 438 3.20 13.30 -20.45
C GLN A 438 3.65 14.65 -21.07
N LYS A 439 3.77 14.70 -22.40
CA LYS A 439 4.05 15.93 -23.14
C LYS A 439 2.91 16.93 -23.03
N ALA A 440 1.65 16.49 -23.10
CA ALA A 440 0.47 17.35 -22.91
C ALA A 440 0.44 18.00 -21.52
N LEU A 441 1.01 17.33 -20.52
CA LEU A 441 1.21 17.87 -19.17
C LEU A 441 2.49 18.69 -19.00
N GLY A 442 3.31 18.84 -20.04
CA GLY A 442 4.59 19.58 -19.99
C GLY A 442 5.61 18.94 -19.05
N MET A 443 5.69 17.61 -19.04
CA MET A 443 6.64 16.85 -18.22
C MET A 443 7.99 16.72 -18.94
N ASP A 444 9.08 17.08 -18.26
CA ASP A 444 10.46 16.86 -18.73
C ASP A 444 10.89 15.42 -18.43
N MET A 445 10.48 14.49 -19.30
CA MET A 445 10.79 13.06 -19.12
C MET A 445 12.28 12.77 -19.29
N GLU A 446 12.94 13.39 -20.27
CA GLU A 446 14.38 13.22 -20.48
C GLU A 446 15.18 13.68 -19.25
N GLY A 447 14.83 14.84 -18.67
CA GLY A 447 15.46 15.32 -17.44
C GLY A 447 15.22 14.41 -16.24
N MET A 448 13.98 13.93 -16.05
CA MET A 448 13.66 13.00 -14.95
C MET A 448 14.37 11.65 -15.08
N GLU A 449 14.48 11.11 -16.28
CA GLU A 449 15.22 9.86 -16.56
C GLU A 449 16.73 10.04 -16.35
N ALA A 450 17.29 11.17 -16.78
CA ALA A 450 18.69 11.49 -16.55
C ALA A 450 19.02 11.66 -15.05
N GLU A 451 18.16 12.35 -14.30
CA GLU A 451 18.27 12.47 -12.83
C GLU A 451 18.25 11.09 -12.17
N LYS A 452 17.32 10.22 -12.59
CA LYS A 452 17.19 8.88 -12.05
C LYS A 452 18.42 8.03 -12.32
N LYS A 453 18.89 8.04 -13.57
CA LYS A 453 20.09 7.33 -13.98
C LYS A 453 21.30 7.77 -13.17
N HIS A 454 21.49 9.08 -12.97
CA HIS A 454 22.58 9.60 -12.16
C HIS A 454 22.54 9.06 -10.71
N PHE A 455 21.36 9.01 -10.09
CA PHE A 455 21.19 8.42 -8.77
C PHE A 455 21.61 6.94 -8.71
N LEU A 456 21.13 6.14 -9.67
CA LEU A 456 21.43 4.70 -9.75
C LEU A 456 22.91 4.42 -10.00
N GLU A 457 23.61 5.29 -10.73
CA GLU A 457 25.04 5.14 -11.03
C GLU A 457 25.95 5.70 -9.93
N THR A 458 25.44 6.51 -8.98
CA THR A 458 26.29 7.22 -8.01
C THR A 458 25.95 6.98 -6.53
N LEU A 459 24.72 7.23 -6.10
CA LEU A 459 24.34 7.15 -4.70
C LEU A 459 23.91 5.74 -4.32
N ALA A 460 23.15 5.05 -5.18
CA ALA A 460 22.67 3.69 -4.91
C ALA A 460 23.81 2.69 -4.65
N PRO A 461 24.91 2.65 -5.43
CA PRO A 461 26.00 1.70 -5.16
C PRO A 461 26.72 1.97 -3.83
N LYS A 462 26.77 3.25 -3.40
CA LYS A 462 27.32 3.61 -2.08
C LYS A 462 26.43 3.12 -0.95
N TRP A 463 25.11 3.12 -1.16
CA TRP A 463 24.20 2.55 -0.19
C TRP A 463 24.45 1.05 -0.02
N ASP A 464 24.65 0.32 -1.11
CA ASP A 464 24.93 -1.11 -1.09
C ASP A 464 26.26 -1.44 -0.38
N GLU A 465 27.31 -0.64 -0.62
CA GLU A 465 28.60 -0.78 0.06
C GLU A 465 28.47 -0.55 1.57
N GLN A 466 27.80 0.54 1.98
CA GLN A 466 27.56 0.85 3.39
C GLN A 466 26.69 -0.20 4.09
N ALA A 467 25.69 -0.73 3.38
CA ALA A 467 24.83 -1.79 3.87
C ALA A 467 25.63 -3.05 4.17
N LYS A 468 26.47 -3.46 3.22
CA LYS A 468 27.34 -4.64 3.37
C LYS A 468 28.31 -4.49 4.55
N GLU A 469 28.90 -3.30 4.73
CA GLU A 469 29.76 -3.01 5.87
C GLU A 469 29.00 -3.07 7.20
N ARG A 470 27.80 -2.49 7.27
CA ARG A 470 26.93 -2.57 8.46
C ARG A 470 26.60 -4.03 8.76
N GLU A 471 26.09 -4.77 7.78
CA GLU A 471 25.63 -6.15 8.00
C GLU A 471 26.76 -7.08 8.44
N ALA A 472 27.97 -6.91 7.89
CA ALA A 472 29.14 -7.67 8.31
C ALA A 472 29.59 -7.37 9.76
N LYS A 473 29.27 -6.18 10.27
CA LYS A 473 29.57 -5.75 11.64
C LYS A 473 28.47 -6.16 12.62
N ASP A 474 27.22 -5.99 12.21
CA ASP A 474 26.06 -5.99 13.08
C ASP A 474 25.45 -7.39 13.27
N TYR A 475 25.78 -8.32 12.36
CA TYR A 475 25.22 -9.66 12.35
C TYR A 475 26.30 -10.73 12.16
N PRO A 476 26.07 -11.96 12.65
CA PRO A 476 27.00 -13.06 12.42
C PRO A 476 27.10 -13.38 10.92
N PRO A 477 28.23 -13.96 10.47
CA PRO A 477 28.34 -14.50 9.11
C PRO A 477 27.23 -15.52 8.84
N ILE A 478 26.60 -15.43 7.67
CA ILE A 478 25.65 -16.42 7.18
C ILE A 478 26.41 -17.74 7.01
N GLN A 479 25.92 -18.81 7.64
CA GLN A 479 26.57 -20.13 7.67
C GLN A 479 26.31 -20.97 6.43
#